data_AF-A0A2N6UHK2-F1
#
_entry.id   AF-A0A2N6UHK2-F1
#
_cell.length_a   1.000
_cell.length_b   1.000
_cell.length_c   1.000
_cell.angle_alpha   90.00
_cell.angle_beta   90.00
_cell.angle_gamma   90.00
#
_symmetry.space_group_name_H-M   'P 1'
#
loop_
_entity.id
_entity.type
_entity.pdbx_description
1 polymer ?
#
loop_
_entity_poly.entity_id
_entity_poly.type
_entity_poly.pdbx_seq_one_letter_code
_entity_poly.pdbx_strand_id
1 'polypeptide(L)'
;KAPSLEDYKAKFSNIPKDGSVEVSFKKQPDYEKVSERPQRVYLQFKAKNTKEVGEAYVMVVVKKAAKNEKPQTKEEIEVDQKVIDTSLMESNGQKWVEGQSIRPATVTSLLDGANILPEIEGLPKGLKFDGKTITGTPERSDEGWPADGSGFKTIKLKFKAEKGDKILVRTVEYWLYRDKDRDGISDDEDIDQGEKFTPISSNRQPIIVEGKAPSLEDYKAKFSNIPKDGSVEVSFKKEPDYSKVSDRPQRVYLQFKSKYSKEVGEAYVMVIVKKAVKKENKEVRSLNQKTKKKKEEIKENSIKKTKEKNSNSQPVDNKKDTKENESNDKSNNKELEESEKESNLGNTQNPENSHLPPLEIKKESPVMEDENDSDKKVQ
;
A
#
# COMPACT_ATOMS: atom_id res chain seq x y z
N LYS A 1 -7.23 41.58 1.68
CA LYS A 1 -7.74 40.31 2.23
C LYS A 1 -6.86 39.93 3.41
N ALA A 2 -7.41 39.43 4.51
CA ALA A 2 -6.60 38.94 5.63
C ALA A 2 -5.83 37.68 5.18
N PRO A 3 -4.56 37.49 5.55
CA PRO A 3 -3.84 36.27 5.21
C PRO A 3 -4.48 35.04 5.88
N SER A 4 -4.52 33.93 5.17
CA SER A 4 -5.04 32.65 5.66
C SER A 4 -4.05 31.94 6.57
N LEU A 5 -4.49 30.92 7.31
CA LEU A 5 -3.60 30.08 8.12
C LEU A 5 -2.51 29.41 7.26
N GLU A 6 -2.84 29.00 6.05
CA GLU A 6 -1.90 28.39 5.09
C GLU A 6 -0.80 29.38 4.67
N ASP A 7 -1.14 30.66 4.49
CA ASP A 7 -0.16 31.72 4.20
C ASP A 7 0.86 31.88 5.34
N TYR A 8 0.42 31.67 6.58
CA TYR A 8 1.30 31.69 7.75
C TYR A 8 2.11 30.40 7.88
N LYS A 9 1.50 29.22 7.66
CA LYS A 9 2.21 27.93 7.67
C LYS A 9 3.36 27.93 6.66
N ALA A 10 3.16 28.51 5.47
CA ALA A 10 4.20 28.63 4.44
C ALA A 10 5.45 29.42 4.88
N LYS A 11 5.40 30.16 6.00
CA LYS A 11 6.57 30.84 6.58
C LYS A 11 7.47 29.93 7.43
N PHE A 12 7.02 28.71 7.72
CA PHE A 12 7.73 27.73 8.53
C PHE A 12 8.15 26.55 7.65
N SER A 13 9.46 26.36 7.49
CA SER A 13 10.01 25.27 6.66
C SER A 13 9.99 23.90 7.34
N ASN A 14 9.70 23.86 8.65
CA ASN A 14 9.80 22.68 9.49
C ASN A 14 8.44 22.04 9.83
N ILE A 15 7.35 22.44 9.18
CA ILE A 15 6.04 21.81 9.35
C ILE A 15 5.99 20.54 8.49
N PRO A 16 5.82 19.34 9.09
CA PRO A 16 5.69 18.10 8.33
C PRO A 16 4.42 18.10 7.45
N LYS A 17 4.52 17.52 6.24
CA LYS A 17 3.39 17.40 5.30
C LYS A 17 2.48 16.20 5.58
N ASP A 18 2.86 15.34 6.52
CA ASP A 18 2.15 14.10 6.87
C ASP A 18 1.01 14.33 7.89
N GLY A 19 0.73 15.59 8.23
CA GLY A 19 -0.31 15.95 9.20
C GLY A 19 0.01 15.55 10.64
N SER A 20 1.28 15.28 10.98
CA SER A 20 1.72 14.97 12.35
C SER A 20 1.66 16.16 13.31
N VAL A 21 1.65 17.38 12.77
CA VAL A 21 1.57 18.65 13.52
C VAL A 21 0.33 19.42 13.09
N GLU A 22 -0.55 19.69 14.05
CA GLU A 22 -1.68 20.59 13.90
C GLU A 22 -1.23 22.02 14.20
N VAL A 23 -1.58 22.97 13.32
CA VAL A 23 -1.25 24.39 13.49
C VAL A 23 -2.52 25.20 13.62
N SER A 24 -2.59 26.09 14.59
CA SER A 24 -3.76 26.95 14.82
C SER A 24 -3.35 28.36 15.23
N PHE A 25 -4.28 29.32 15.11
CA PHE A 25 -4.04 30.68 15.59
C PHE A 25 -4.29 30.76 17.09
N LYS A 26 -3.27 31.18 17.85
CA LYS A 26 -3.42 31.55 19.26
C LYS A 26 -3.92 32.98 19.41
N LYS A 27 -3.37 33.90 18.63
CA LYS A 27 -3.73 35.32 18.68
C LYS A 27 -3.44 35.99 17.33
N GLN A 28 -4.41 36.76 16.87
CA GLN A 28 -4.29 37.53 15.63
C GLN A 28 -4.41 39.03 15.93
N PRO A 29 -3.77 39.90 15.13
CA PRO A 29 -4.05 41.32 15.15
C PRO A 29 -5.45 41.60 14.61
N ASP A 30 -5.94 42.79 14.94
CA ASP A 30 -7.19 43.29 14.38
C ASP A 30 -6.93 43.77 12.94
N TYR A 31 -7.31 42.95 11.94
CA TYR A 31 -7.13 43.27 10.52
C TYR A 31 -8.12 44.33 10.00
N GLU A 32 -9.14 44.70 10.78
CA GLU A 32 -10.07 45.77 10.44
C GLU A 32 -9.46 47.15 10.70
N LYS A 33 -8.39 47.22 11.50
CA LYS A 33 -7.68 48.45 11.82
C LYS A 33 -6.34 48.51 11.09
N VAL A 34 -6.16 49.58 10.31
CA VAL A 34 -4.86 49.90 9.72
C VAL A 34 -3.88 50.17 10.86
N SER A 35 -2.70 49.55 10.77
CA SER A 35 -1.60 49.76 11.69
C SER A 35 -0.29 49.65 10.94
N GLU A 36 0.43 50.76 10.92
CA GLU A 36 1.77 50.86 10.33
C GLU A 36 2.85 50.22 11.22
N ARG A 37 2.52 49.95 12.49
CA ARG A 37 3.41 49.24 13.40
C ARG A 37 3.30 47.73 13.18
N PRO A 38 4.43 47.00 13.10
CA PRO A 38 4.41 45.54 13.02
C PRO A 38 3.69 44.91 14.22
N GLN A 39 2.72 44.04 13.94
CA GLN A 39 1.93 43.31 14.93
C GLN A 39 2.29 41.82 14.91
N ARG A 40 2.20 41.15 16.06
CA ARG A 40 2.48 39.72 16.20
C ARG A 40 1.23 38.89 15.94
N VAL A 41 1.33 37.95 15.01
CA VAL A 41 0.40 36.82 14.87
C VAL A 41 1.02 35.65 15.62
N TYR A 42 0.36 35.16 16.66
CA TYR A 42 0.82 34.00 17.42
C TYR A 42 0.16 32.72 16.90
N LEU A 43 0.98 31.71 16.64
CA LEU A 43 0.59 30.39 16.15
C LEU A 43 0.93 29.36 17.21
N GLN A 44 0.07 28.35 17.33
CA GLN A 44 0.27 27.17 18.15
C GLN A 44 0.51 25.96 17.26
N PHE A 45 1.46 25.13 17.67
CA PHE A 45 1.89 23.91 16.98
C PHE A 45 1.73 22.75 17.95
N LYS A 46 0.82 21.83 17.63
CA LYS A 46 0.52 20.66 18.46
C LYS A 46 0.88 19.40 17.70
N ALA A 47 1.91 18.69 18.17
CA ALA A 47 2.24 17.38 17.63
C ALA A 47 1.30 16.32 18.20
N LYS A 48 0.88 15.35 17.39
CA LYS A 48 -0.11 14.32 17.77
C LYS A 48 0.27 13.49 19.01
N ASN A 49 1.56 13.38 19.33
CA ASN A 49 2.09 12.52 20.39
C ASN A 49 2.71 13.30 21.57
N THR A 50 2.47 14.61 21.68
CA THR A 50 3.02 15.44 22.77
C THR A 50 1.93 16.22 23.50
N LYS A 51 2.06 16.34 24.83
CA LYS A 51 1.20 17.25 25.62
C LYS A 51 1.65 18.69 25.53
N GLU A 52 2.92 18.91 25.20
CA GLU A 52 3.50 20.24 25.02
C GLU A 52 3.10 20.84 23.68
N VAL A 53 2.78 22.13 23.70
CA VAL A 53 2.45 22.92 22.53
C VAL A 53 3.59 23.89 22.24
N GLY A 54 4.07 23.88 21.00
CA GLY A 54 5.04 24.86 20.52
C GLY A 54 4.33 26.16 20.15
N GLU A 55 4.96 27.30 20.40
CA GLU A 55 4.43 28.61 20.02
C GLU A 55 5.46 29.38 19.21
N ALA A 56 5.01 29.97 18.10
CA ALA A 56 5.83 30.89 17.32
C ALA A 56 5.00 32.11 16.93
N TYR A 57 5.68 33.16 16.48
CA TYR A 57 5.00 34.35 15.98
C TYR A 57 5.54 34.80 14.63
N VAL A 58 4.66 35.40 13.84
CA VAL A 58 4.99 36.08 12.58
C VAL A 58 4.62 37.55 12.72
N MET A 59 5.51 38.44 12.28
CA MET A 59 5.24 39.89 12.27
C MET A 59 4.49 40.28 10.99
N VAL A 60 3.40 41.04 11.14
CA VAL A 60 2.61 41.56 10.01
C VAL A 60 2.31 43.05 10.18
N VAL A 61 2.26 43.77 9.07
CA VAL A 61 1.88 45.20 9.02
C VAL A 61 0.57 45.30 8.26
N VAL A 62 -0.44 45.91 8.88
CA VAL A 62 -1.78 46.04 8.30
C VAL A 62 -1.86 47.38 7.57
N LYS A 63 -1.46 47.39 6.29
CA LYS A 63 -1.43 48.62 5.47
C LYS A 63 -2.81 49.04 4.94
N LYS A 64 -3.78 48.12 4.88
CA LYS A 64 -5.15 48.37 4.43
C LYS A 64 -6.10 47.54 5.26
N ALA A 65 -7.16 48.16 5.79
CA ALA A 65 -8.20 47.46 6.52
C ALA A 65 -8.80 46.37 5.62
N ALA A 66 -8.71 45.12 6.07
CA ALA A 66 -9.40 44.02 5.43
C ALA A 66 -10.78 43.92 6.07
N LYS A 67 -11.87 44.13 5.30
CA LYS A 67 -13.18 43.64 5.72
C LYS A 67 -13.03 42.13 5.90
N ASN A 68 -13.41 41.65 7.09
CA ASN A 68 -13.27 40.27 7.51
C ASN A 68 -14.02 39.32 6.55
N GLU A 69 -13.34 38.80 5.54
CA GLU A 69 -13.37 37.35 5.33
C GLU A 69 -12.37 36.81 6.34
N LYS A 70 -12.81 36.58 7.59
CA LYS A 70 -12.09 35.66 8.48
C LYS A 70 -11.82 34.40 7.66
N PRO A 71 -10.68 33.71 7.80
CA PRO A 71 -10.62 32.31 7.41
C PRO A 71 -11.74 31.63 8.19
N GLN A 72 -12.90 31.44 7.56
CA GLN A 72 -14.02 30.72 8.12
C GLN A 72 -13.50 29.30 8.29
N THR A 73 -13.15 28.93 9.52
CA THR A 73 -13.28 27.54 9.93
C THR A 73 -14.76 27.25 9.75
N LYS A 74 -15.12 26.72 8.57
CA LYS A 74 -16.50 26.34 8.27
C LYS A 74 -16.96 25.43 9.40
N GLU A 75 -18.16 25.69 9.90
CA GLU A 75 -18.70 24.95 11.03
C GLU A 75 -18.81 23.47 10.62
N GLU A 76 -18.16 22.58 11.39
CA GLU A 76 -18.26 21.14 11.20
C GLU A 76 -19.53 20.62 11.90
N ILE A 77 -20.42 20.00 11.14
CA ILE A 77 -21.69 19.45 11.60
C ILE A 77 -21.62 17.94 11.42
N GLU A 78 -21.80 17.19 12.49
CA GLU A 78 -21.87 15.73 12.43
C GLU A 78 -23.15 15.29 11.72
N VAL A 79 -23.01 14.37 10.76
CA VAL A 79 -24.11 13.86 9.94
C VAL A 79 -24.09 12.33 9.85
N ASP A 80 -25.24 11.76 9.50
CA ASP A 80 -25.44 10.33 9.37
C ASP A 80 -25.29 9.82 7.91
N GLN A 81 -25.59 8.53 7.74
CA GLN A 81 -25.57 7.87 6.44
C GLN A 81 -26.51 8.46 5.40
N LYS A 82 -27.60 9.09 5.82
CA LYS A 82 -28.59 9.66 4.89
C LYS A 82 -28.07 10.94 4.23
N VAL A 83 -26.94 11.46 4.68
CA VAL A 83 -26.30 12.67 4.15
C VAL A 83 -25.02 12.34 3.38
N ILE A 84 -24.15 11.51 3.97
CA ILE A 84 -22.95 10.99 3.32
C ILE A 84 -23.06 9.47 3.36
N ASP A 85 -23.29 8.84 2.23
CA ASP A 85 -23.35 7.39 2.13
C ASP A 85 -22.01 6.81 1.66
N THR A 86 -21.69 5.61 2.13
CA THR A 86 -20.48 4.91 1.71
C THR A 86 -20.81 3.46 1.40
N SER A 87 -20.18 2.90 0.38
CA SER A 87 -20.25 1.46 0.09
C SER A 87 -19.13 0.69 0.79
N LEU A 88 -18.54 1.26 1.85
CA LEU A 88 -17.78 0.47 2.80
C LEU A 88 -18.76 -0.61 3.26
N MET A 89 -18.44 -1.87 3.00
CA MET A 89 -19.35 -2.98 3.31
C MET A 89 -19.34 -3.25 4.82
N GLU A 90 -19.77 -2.24 5.59
CA GLU A 90 -19.86 -2.16 7.05
C GLU A 90 -20.68 -3.33 7.62
N SER A 91 -21.56 -3.94 6.82
CA SER A 91 -22.40 -5.08 7.21
C SER A 91 -22.17 -6.38 6.41
N ASN A 92 -21.45 -6.33 5.28
CA ASN A 92 -21.42 -7.39 4.26
C ASN A 92 -20.05 -8.10 4.14
N GLY A 93 -19.07 -7.77 4.99
CA GLY A 93 -17.91 -8.63 5.24
C GLY A 93 -16.66 -8.41 4.37
N GLN A 94 -16.47 -7.22 3.79
CA GLN A 94 -15.15 -6.90 3.22
C GLN A 94 -14.14 -6.69 4.36
N LYS A 95 -13.15 -7.57 4.48
CA LYS A 95 -12.00 -7.35 5.38
C LYS A 95 -10.94 -6.53 4.68
N TRP A 96 -10.52 -5.42 5.27
CA TRP A 96 -9.32 -4.69 4.81
C TRP A 96 -8.11 -5.37 5.42
N VAL A 97 -7.40 -6.16 4.63
CA VAL A 97 -6.21 -6.90 5.06
C VAL A 97 -4.97 -6.21 4.49
N GLU A 98 -3.94 -6.01 5.30
CA GLU A 98 -2.66 -5.43 4.83
C GLU A 98 -2.11 -6.22 3.64
N GLY A 99 -1.63 -5.53 2.60
CA GLY A 99 -1.11 -6.19 1.39
C GLY A 99 -2.14 -6.73 0.41
N GLN A 100 -3.42 -6.81 0.79
CA GLN A 100 -4.50 -7.21 -0.11
C GLN A 100 -5.19 -5.98 -0.70
N SER A 101 -5.39 -5.99 -2.02
CA SER A 101 -6.15 -4.92 -2.66
C SER A 101 -7.59 -4.94 -2.19
N ILE A 102 -8.11 -3.78 -1.79
CA ILE A 102 -9.50 -3.66 -1.41
C ILE A 102 -10.40 -3.73 -2.65
N ARG A 103 -11.62 -4.24 -2.47
CA ARG A 103 -12.70 -3.91 -3.39
C ARG A 103 -12.95 -2.39 -3.32
N PRO A 104 -13.08 -1.70 -4.47
CA PRO A 104 -13.37 -0.28 -4.48
C PRO A 104 -14.61 0.06 -3.66
N ALA A 105 -14.54 1.12 -2.86
CA ALA A 105 -15.67 1.60 -2.07
C ALA A 105 -16.04 3.03 -2.48
N THR A 106 -17.29 3.28 -2.83
CA THR A 106 -17.79 4.59 -3.23
C THR A 106 -18.21 5.43 -2.03
N VAL A 107 -18.01 6.73 -2.11
CA VAL A 107 -18.48 7.74 -1.16
C VAL A 107 -19.37 8.70 -1.94
N THR A 108 -20.59 8.90 -1.47
CA THR A 108 -21.60 9.72 -2.16
C THR A 108 -22.25 10.66 -1.16
N SER A 109 -22.40 11.94 -1.53
CA SER A 109 -23.31 12.80 -0.78
C SER A 109 -24.72 12.63 -1.31
N LEU A 110 -25.66 12.33 -0.43
CA LEU A 110 -27.09 12.21 -0.75
C LEU A 110 -27.84 13.53 -0.56
N LEU A 111 -27.17 14.56 -0.03
CA LEU A 111 -27.75 15.86 0.21
C LEU A 111 -27.46 16.80 -0.96
N ASP A 112 -28.51 17.31 -1.60
CA ASP A 112 -28.37 18.24 -2.71
C ASP A 112 -27.52 19.46 -2.35
N GLY A 113 -26.58 19.77 -3.24
CA GLY A 113 -25.64 20.89 -3.10
C GLY A 113 -24.49 20.66 -2.10
N ALA A 114 -24.33 19.45 -1.56
CA ALA A 114 -23.16 19.06 -0.79
C ALA A 114 -22.15 18.30 -1.66
N ASN A 115 -20.90 18.75 -1.68
CA ASN A 115 -19.82 18.13 -2.46
C ASN A 115 -18.83 17.43 -1.55
N ILE A 116 -18.49 16.18 -1.84
CA ILE A 116 -17.49 15.43 -1.07
C ILE A 116 -16.10 16.08 -1.23
N LEU A 117 -15.39 16.25 -0.11
CA LEU A 117 -14.02 16.73 -0.11
C LEU A 117 -13.05 15.61 -0.52
N PRO A 118 -11.95 15.90 -1.23
CA PRO A 118 -11.05 14.90 -1.78
C PRO A 118 -10.15 14.21 -0.74
N GLU A 119 -10.34 14.48 0.55
CA GLU A 119 -9.54 13.92 1.64
C GLU A 119 -10.45 13.21 2.65
N ILE A 120 -10.01 12.03 3.10
CA ILE A 120 -10.64 11.25 4.17
C ILE A 120 -9.65 11.18 5.32
N GLU A 121 -10.00 11.76 6.47
CA GLU A 121 -9.13 11.66 7.64
C GLU A 121 -9.15 10.22 8.18
N GLY A 122 -7.97 9.73 8.59
CA GLY A 122 -7.83 8.38 9.13
C GLY A 122 -7.77 7.28 8.06
N LEU A 123 -7.75 7.63 6.77
CA LEU A 123 -7.56 6.67 5.69
C LEU A 123 -6.18 5.98 5.82
N PRO A 124 -6.12 4.63 5.86
CA PRO A 124 -4.86 3.89 5.94
C PRO A 124 -3.91 4.19 4.77
N LYS A 125 -2.60 4.14 5.06
CA LYS A 125 -1.56 4.25 4.02
C LYS A 125 -1.75 3.16 2.96
N GLY A 126 -1.40 3.48 1.72
CA GLY A 126 -1.61 2.61 0.55
C GLY A 126 -3.03 2.66 -0.04
N LEU A 127 -4.02 3.16 0.71
CA LEU A 127 -5.33 3.50 0.17
C LEU A 127 -5.35 4.95 -0.33
N LYS A 128 -6.17 5.20 -1.35
CA LYS A 128 -6.33 6.49 -2.00
C LYS A 128 -7.81 6.77 -2.25
N PHE A 129 -8.17 8.03 -2.19
CA PHE A 129 -9.51 8.51 -2.51
C PHE A 129 -9.42 9.51 -3.67
N ASP A 130 -10.22 9.30 -4.71
CA ASP A 130 -10.23 10.16 -5.91
C ASP A 130 -11.32 11.24 -5.87
N GLY A 131 -11.98 11.43 -4.72
CA GLY A 131 -13.15 12.28 -4.56
C GLY A 131 -14.49 11.54 -4.68
N LYS A 132 -14.48 10.29 -5.17
CA LYS A 132 -15.66 9.43 -5.26
C LYS A 132 -15.42 8.00 -4.78
N THR A 133 -14.25 7.45 -5.01
CA THR A 133 -13.95 6.03 -4.82
C THR A 133 -12.65 5.85 -4.03
N ILE A 134 -12.71 5.00 -3.00
CA ILE A 134 -11.56 4.53 -2.26
C ILE A 134 -11.03 3.28 -2.95
N THR A 135 -9.74 3.27 -3.28
CA THR A 135 -9.06 2.14 -3.91
C THR A 135 -7.66 1.97 -3.33
N GLY A 136 -7.03 0.83 -3.62
CA GLY A 136 -5.63 0.58 -3.29
C GLY A 136 -5.43 -0.68 -2.48
N THR A 137 -4.28 -0.74 -1.82
CA THR A 137 -3.86 -1.86 -0.98
C THR A 137 -3.35 -1.28 0.33
N PRO A 138 -3.95 -1.63 1.49
CA PRO A 138 -3.46 -1.13 2.77
C PRO A 138 -1.99 -1.54 2.96
N GLU A 139 -1.16 -0.57 3.30
CA GLU A 139 0.24 -0.81 3.60
C GLU A 139 0.40 -1.44 4.98
N ARG A 140 1.44 -2.26 5.11
CA ARG A 140 1.84 -2.86 6.37
C ARG A 140 2.29 -1.78 7.37
N SER A 141 1.83 -1.90 8.61
CA SER A 141 2.29 -1.13 9.76
C SER A 141 2.79 -2.04 10.87
N ASP A 142 3.92 -1.70 11.48
CA ASP A 142 4.38 -2.39 12.70
C ASP A 142 3.79 -1.73 13.98
N GLU A 143 3.14 -0.56 13.84
CA GLU A 143 2.61 0.24 14.94
C GLU A 143 1.07 0.28 15.01
N GLY A 144 0.56 0.57 16.21
CA GLY A 144 -0.86 0.83 16.47
C GLY A 144 -1.74 -0.42 16.56
N TRP A 145 -1.14 -1.59 16.76
CA TRP A 145 -1.86 -2.85 16.98
C TRP A 145 -2.20 -3.04 18.45
N PRO A 146 -3.38 -3.62 18.77
CA PRO A 146 -3.73 -4.00 20.13
C PRO A 146 -2.72 -4.96 20.77
N ALA A 147 -2.48 -4.80 22.07
CA ALA A 147 -1.57 -5.65 22.83
C ALA A 147 -2.16 -7.04 23.13
N ASP A 148 -3.47 -7.23 22.93
CA ASP A 148 -4.18 -8.49 23.12
C ASP A 148 -3.89 -9.53 22.03
N GLY A 149 -3.22 -9.13 20.95
CA GLY A 149 -2.88 -10.03 19.84
C GLY A 149 -4.02 -10.33 18.87
N SER A 150 -5.14 -9.60 18.94
CA SER A 150 -6.35 -9.79 18.12
C SER A 150 -6.14 -9.76 16.60
N GLY A 151 -4.98 -9.38 16.07
CA GLY A 151 -4.73 -9.41 14.63
C GLY A 151 -5.50 -8.38 13.81
N PHE A 152 -6.35 -7.53 14.41
CA PHE A 152 -7.02 -6.40 13.77
C PHE A 152 -6.98 -5.14 14.64
N LYS A 153 -7.29 -3.98 14.07
CA LYS A 153 -7.47 -2.72 14.79
C LYS A 153 -8.63 -1.92 14.24
N THR A 154 -9.29 -1.18 15.11
CA THR A 154 -10.33 -0.23 14.71
C THR A 154 -9.71 1.09 14.28
N ILE A 155 -10.04 1.54 13.07
CA ILE A 155 -9.70 2.84 12.51
C ILE A 155 -10.96 3.71 12.43
N LYS A 156 -10.77 5.04 12.51
CA LYS A 156 -11.85 6.02 12.38
C LYS A 156 -11.68 6.79 11.09
N LEU A 157 -12.60 6.58 10.15
CA LEU A 157 -12.64 7.28 8.86
C LEU A 157 -13.59 8.47 8.98
N LYS A 158 -13.09 9.67 8.71
CA LYS A 158 -13.95 10.87 8.65
C LYS A 158 -14.12 11.34 7.22
N PHE A 159 -15.35 11.25 6.75
CA PHE A 159 -15.79 11.77 5.46
C PHE A 159 -16.29 13.20 5.64
N LYS A 160 -15.85 14.09 4.77
CA LYS A 160 -16.25 15.50 4.80
C LYS A 160 -16.94 15.89 3.51
N ALA A 161 -18.04 16.63 3.62
CA ALA A 161 -18.72 17.24 2.48
C ALA A 161 -18.90 18.73 2.73
N GLU A 162 -18.68 19.55 1.72
CA GLU A 162 -18.89 20.99 1.78
C GLU A 162 -20.29 21.35 1.27
N LYS A 163 -21.05 22.10 2.07
CA LYS A 163 -22.34 22.69 1.67
C LYS A 163 -22.37 24.15 2.09
N GLY A 164 -22.04 25.04 1.15
CA GLY A 164 -21.90 26.48 1.42
C GLY A 164 -20.82 26.75 2.47
N ASP A 165 -21.19 27.39 3.57
CA ASP A 165 -20.29 27.77 4.66
C ASP A 165 -20.14 26.70 5.76
N LYS A 166 -20.71 25.50 5.54
CA LYS A 166 -20.72 24.39 6.48
C LYS A 166 -19.96 23.19 5.92
N ILE A 167 -19.30 22.46 6.81
CA ILE A 167 -18.70 21.15 6.52
C ILE A 167 -19.53 20.10 7.23
N LEU A 168 -20.03 19.13 6.49
CA LEU A 168 -20.74 17.98 7.01
C LEU A 168 -19.73 16.87 7.23
N VAL A 169 -19.69 16.29 8.43
CA VAL A 169 -18.71 15.28 8.81
C VAL A 169 -19.44 14.00 9.19
N ARG A 170 -19.13 12.90 8.50
CA ARG A 170 -19.56 11.56 8.91
C ARG A 170 -18.34 10.77 9.38
N THR A 171 -18.39 10.25 10.60
CA THR A 171 -17.36 9.36 11.13
C THR A 171 -17.83 7.91 11.06
N VAL A 172 -17.00 7.03 10.51
CA VAL A 172 -17.24 5.58 10.44
C VAL A 172 -16.09 4.86 11.12
N GLU A 173 -16.42 3.92 12.00
CA GLU A 173 -15.43 2.98 12.55
C GLU A 173 -15.32 1.77 11.63
N TYR A 174 -14.09 1.35 11.33
CA TYR A 174 -13.82 0.23 10.44
C TYR A 174 -12.66 -0.61 10.95
N TRP A 175 -12.60 -1.88 10.56
CA TRP A 175 -11.51 -2.77 10.95
C TRP A 175 -10.44 -2.88 9.86
N LEU A 176 -9.19 -2.73 10.28
CA LEU A 176 -8.01 -3.04 9.49
C LEU A 176 -7.34 -4.28 10.10
N TYR A 177 -7.18 -5.32 9.29
CA TYR A 177 -6.65 -6.62 9.65
C TYR A 177 -5.17 -6.71 9.30
N ARG A 178 -4.36 -7.20 10.24
CA ARG A 178 -2.93 -7.43 10.06
C ARG A 178 -2.72 -8.68 9.21
N ASP A 179 -1.70 -8.62 8.37
CA ASP A 179 -1.13 -9.76 7.65
C ASP A 179 0.39 -9.67 7.80
N LYS A 180 0.89 -10.28 8.89
CA LYS A 180 2.30 -10.15 9.29
C LYS A 180 3.19 -10.93 8.35
N ASP A 181 2.82 -12.13 7.91
CA ASP A 181 3.69 -12.95 7.06
C ASP A 181 3.48 -12.74 5.57
N ARG A 182 2.55 -11.86 5.16
CA ARG A 182 2.34 -11.42 3.77
C ARG A 182 1.77 -12.51 2.89
N ASP A 183 0.93 -13.37 3.46
CA ASP A 183 0.30 -14.47 2.76
C ASP A 183 -1.15 -14.17 2.33
N GLY A 184 -1.65 -12.97 2.65
CA GLY A 184 -2.99 -12.51 2.32
C GLY A 184 -4.11 -13.05 3.20
N ILE A 185 -3.76 -13.78 4.26
CA ILE A 185 -4.66 -14.22 5.33
C ILE A 185 -4.49 -13.23 6.49
N SER A 186 -5.56 -13.02 7.25
CA SER A 186 -5.46 -12.17 8.43
C SER A 186 -4.89 -12.93 9.61
N ASP A 187 -4.03 -12.28 10.39
CA ASP A 187 -3.53 -12.76 11.68
C ASP A 187 -4.64 -13.03 12.72
N ASP A 188 -5.87 -12.52 12.54
CA ASP A 188 -7.04 -12.80 13.38
C ASP A 188 -7.62 -14.20 13.13
N GLU A 189 -7.29 -14.83 12.00
CA GLU A 189 -7.77 -16.16 11.67
C GLU A 189 -6.94 -17.24 12.40
N ASP A 190 -7.64 -18.18 13.06
CA ASP A 190 -7.02 -19.28 13.83
C ASP A 190 -6.03 -20.13 13.02
N ILE A 191 -6.20 -20.19 11.70
CA ILE A 191 -5.39 -21.03 10.81
C ILE A 191 -3.98 -20.48 10.59
N ASP A 192 -3.79 -19.17 10.78
CA ASP A 192 -2.57 -18.47 10.36
C ASP A 192 -1.85 -17.79 11.53
N GLN A 193 -2.57 -16.96 12.30
CA GLN A 193 -2.03 -16.19 13.44
C GLN A 193 -0.78 -15.35 13.08
N GLY A 194 -0.47 -15.19 11.79
CA GLY A 194 0.70 -14.53 11.23
C GLY A 194 2.05 -15.16 11.64
N GLU A 195 2.10 -16.38 12.17
CA GLU A 195 3.36 -16.96 12.69
C GLU A 195 4.34 -17.31 11.56
N LYS A 196 3.82 -17.78 10.43
CA LYS A 196 4.56 -18.17 9.23
C LYS A 196 3.62 -18.11 8.02
N PHE A 197 4.20 -17.75 6.89
CA PHE A 197 3.49 -17.73 5.61
C PHE A 197 2.75 -19.04 5.35
N THR A 198 1.43 -18.98 5.19
CA THR A 198 0.55 -20.11 4.88
C THR A 198 0.32 -20.22 3.37
N PRO A 199 0.96 -21.18 2.66
CA PRO A 199 0.88 -21.23 1.21
C PRO A 199 -0.49 -21.73 0.72
N ILE A 200 -1.15 -20.93 -0.12
CA ILE A 200 -2.43 -21.31 -0.75
C ILE A 200 -2.17 -21.83 -2.15
N SER A 201 -2.42 -23.12 -2.36
CA SER A 201 -2.21 -23.76 -3.66
C SER A 201 -3.28 -23.32 -4.66
N SER A 202 -2.87 -22.89 -5.85
CA SER A 202 -3.77 -22.54 -6.96
C SER A 202 -4.45 -23.77 -7.57
N ASN A 203 -3.74 -24.91 -7.58
CA ASN A 203 -4.27 -26.20 -8.02
C ASN A 203 -3.37 -27.34 -7.51
N ARG A 204 -3.96 -28.52 -7.37
CA ARG A 204 -3.25 -29.73 -6.92
C ARG A 204 -2.68 -30.58 -8.06
N GLN A 205 -2.70 -30.07 -9.29
CA GLN A 205 -2.19 -30.82 -10.44
C GLN A 205 -0.67 -30.96 -10.36
N PRO A 206 -0.12 -32.16 -10.59
CA PRO A 206 1.32 -32.37 -10.59
C PRO A 206 1.98 -31.62 -11.74
N ILE A 207 3.25 -31.25 -11.56
CA ILE A 207 4.09 -30.81 -12.67
C ILE A 207 4.59 -32.06 -13.41
N ILE A 208 4.43 -32.09 -14.72
CA ILE A 208 4.91 -33.17 -15.57
C ILE A 208 6.30 -32.82 -16.08
N VAL A 209 7.29 -33.68 -15.82
CA VAL A 209 8.68 -33.50 -16.22
C VAL A 209 8.97 -34.31 -17.47
N GLU A 210 9.24 -33.60 -18.57
CA GLU A 210 9.49 -34.17 -19.89
C GLU A 210 10.94 -33.93 -20.34
N GLY A 211 11.92 -34.30 -19.50
CA GLY A 211 13.35 -34.23 -19.81
C GLY A 211 14.02 -32.90 -19.49
N LYS A 212 13.25 -31.89 -19.04
CA LYS A 212 13.74 -30.63 -18.47
C LYS A 212 13.28 -30.51 -17.03
N ALA A 213 14.20 -30.26 -16.10
CA ALA A 213 13.85 -30.08 -14.70
C ALA A 213 13.05 -28.77 -14.53
N PRO A 214 11.94 -28.77 -13.77
CA PRO A 214 11.15 -27.56 -13.56
C PRO A 214 11.98 -26.50 -12.83
N SER A 215 11.73 -25.24 -13.16
CA SER A 215 12.34 -24.09 -12.50
C SER A 215 11.66 -23.81 -11.16
N LEU A 216 12.30 -23.04 -10.26
CA LEU A 216 11.64 -22.56 -9.04
C LEU A 216 10.37 -21.76 -9.34
N GLU A 217 10.36 -21.03 -10.46
CA GLU A 217 9.20 -20.24 -10.87
C GLU A 217 8.01 -21.13 -11.24
N ASP A 218 8.27 -22.28 -11.86
CA ASP A 218 7.25 -23.27 -12.22
C ASP A 218 6.54 -23.80 -10.95
N TYR A 219 7.28 -23.94 -9.85
CA TYR A 219 6.72 -24.30 -8.55
C TYR A 219 6.00 -23.15 -7.86
N LYS A 220 6.55 -21.93 -7.91
CA LYS A 220 5.90 -20.73 -7.36
C LYS A 220 4.53 -20.50 -8.00
N ALA A 221 4.41 -20.72 -9.31
CA ALA A 221 3.15 -20.61 -10.04
C ALA A 221 2.04 -21.58 -9.58
N LYS A 222 2.35 -22.56 -8.71
CA LYS A 222 1.34 -23.44 -8.07
C LYS A 222 0.71 -22.84 -6.82
N PHE A 223 1.10 -21.63 -6.42
CA PHE A 223 0.56 -20.93 -5.26
C PHE A 223 0.02 -19.57 -5.69
N SER A 224 -1.17 -19.21 -5.20
CA SER A 224 -1.88 -17.99 -5.61
C SER A 224 -1.52 -16.77 -4.77
N ASN A 225 -0.99 -16.98 -3.56
CA ASN A 225 -0.83 -15.94 -2.56
C ASN A 225 0.62 -15.49 -2.35
N ILE A 226 1.55 -15.84 -3.24
CA ILE A 226 2.92 -15.33 -3.15
C ILE A 226 2.93 -13.85 -3.59
N PRO A 227 3.33 -12.92 -2.72
CA PRO A 227 3.33 -11.50 -3.05
C PRO A 227 4.44 -11.14 -4.04
N LYS A 228 4.13 -10.21 -4.96
CA LYS A 228 5.06 -9.77 -6.03
C LYS A 228 6.10 -8.75 -5.56
N ASP A 229 5.94 -8.19 -4.36
CA ASP A 229 6.82 -7.18 -3.77
C ASP A 229 8.15 -7.78 -3.24
N GLY A 230 8.30 -9.11 -3.31
CA GLY A 230 9.49 -9.82 -2.81
C GLY A 230 9.56 -9.84 -1.28
N SER A 231 8.44 -9.68 -0.57
CA SER A 231 8.39 -9.85 0.88
C SER A 231 8.52 -11.30 1.35
N VAL A 232 8.31 -12.25 0.44
CA VAL A 232 8.41 -13.70 0.72
C VAL A 232 9.45 -14.35 -0.20
N GLU A 233 10.46 -14.94 0.41
CA GLU A 233 11.46 -15.75 -0.28
C GLU A 233 10.97 -17.19 -0.38
N VAL A 234 11.09 -17.81 -1.55
CA VAL A 234 10.74 -19.22 -1.75
C VAL A 234 11.99 -19.99 -2.15
N SER A 235 12.20 -21.15 -1.53
CA SER A 235 13.35 -22.00 -1.83
C SER A 235 13.00 -23.49 -1.79
N PHE A 236 13.87 -24.33 -2.34
CA PHE A 236 13.70 -25.79 -2.27
C PHE A 236 14.24 -26.31 -0.95
N LYS A 237 13.40 -27.07 -0.23
CA LYS A 237 13.83 -27.86 0.92
C LYS A 237 14.27 -29.26 0.51
N LYS A 238 13.49 -29.91 -0.36
CA LYS A 238 13.77 -31.28 -0.82
C LYS A 238 13.20 -31.51 -2.21
N GLU A 239 14.03 -32.06 -3.09
CA GLU A 239 13.65 -32.44 -4.45
C GLU A 239 13.81 -33.95 -4.66
N PRO A 240 12.99 -34.57 -5.54
CA PRO A 240 13.21 -35.93 -5.99
C PRO A 240 14.36 -35.99 -7.00
N ASP A 241 14.82 -37.21 -7.30
CA ASP A 241 15.80 -37.41 -8.36
C ASP A 241 15.14 -37.41 -9.74
N TYR A 242 15.19 -36.28 -10.44
CA TYR A 242 14.66 -36.15 -11.81
C TYR A 242 15.41 -36.98 -12.87
N SER A 243 16.52 -37.65 -12.54
CA SER A 243 17.20 -38.53 -13.51
C SER A 243 16.55 -39.92 -13.62
N LYS A 244 15.55 -40.21 -12.79
CA LYS A 244 14.80 -41.47 -12.84
C LYS A 244 13.37 -41.20 -13.27
N VAL A 245 12.92 -41.92 -14.30
CA VAL A 245 11.51 -41.92 -14.71
C VAL A 245 10.69 -42.54 -13.58
N SER A 246 9.54 -41.96 -13.29
CA SER A 246 8.59 -42.43 -12.29
C SER A 246 7.18 -41.99 -12.67
N ASP A 247 6.30 -42.97 -12.88
CA ASP A 247 4.86 -42.73 -13.09
C ASP A 247 4.13 -42.39 -11.79
N ARG A 248 4.75 -42.66 -10.63
CA ARG A 248 4.21 -42.27 -9.32
C ARG A 248 4.52 -40.81 -9.03
N PRO A 249 3.54 -40.00 -8.56
CA PRO A 249 3.78 -38.64 -8.10
C PRO A 249 4.79 -38.61 -6.94
N GLN A 250 5.78 -37.73 -7.07
CA GLN A 250 6.81 -37.46 -6.08
C GLN A 250 6.65 -36.05 -5.51
N ARG A 251 6.98 -35.87 -4.23
CA ARG A 251 6.86 -34.58 -3.56
C ARG A 251 8.13 -33.74 -3.71
N VAL A 252 7.96 -32.50 -4.13
CA VAL A 252 8.95 -31.44 -3.99
C VAL A 252 8.52 -30.56 -2.83
N TYR A 253 9.35 -30.47 -1.79
CA TYR A 253 9.08 -29.63 -0.62
C TYR A 253 9.73 -28.26 -0.81
N LEU A 254 8.95 -27.22 -0.55
CA LEU A 254 9.32 -25.82 -0.66
C LEU A 254 9.25 -25.17 0.73
N GLN A 255 10.10 -24.16 0.91
CA GLN A 255 10.12 -23.29 2.08
C GLN A 255 9.74 -21.88 1.67
N PHE A 256 8.91 -21.24 2.47
CA PHE A 256 8.39 -19.88 2.30
C PHE A 256 8.82 -19.06 3.52
N LYS A 257 9.75 -18.14 3.30
CA LYS A 257 10.29 -17.30 4.36
C LYS A 257 9.81 -15.87 4.15
N SER A 258 8.86 -15.45 4.98
CA SER A 258 8.47 -14.05 5.05
C SER A 258 9.57 -13.23 5.69
N LYS A 259 9.78 -11.99 5.22
CA LYS A 259 10.72 -11.04 5.83
C LYS A 259 10.33 -10.63 7.24
N TYR A 260 9.08 -10.84 7.62
CA TYR A 260 8.46 -10.26 8.80
C TYR A 260 8.02 -11.29 9.83
N SER A 261 8.20 -12.57 9.53
CA SER A 261 7.90 -13.68 10.42
C SER A 261 9.16 -14.48 10.72
N LYS A 262 9.21 -15.03 11.93
CA LYS A 262 10.38 -15.77 12.41
C LYS A 262 10.38 -17.20 11.88
N GLU A 263 9.21 -17.78 11.75
CA GLU A 263 9.04 -19.15 11.30
C GLU A 263 8.98 -19.24 9.78
N VAL A 264 9.23 -20.46 9.28
CA VAL A 264 9.28 -20.77 7.85
C VAL A 264 8.06 -21.61 7.51
N GLY A 265 7.25 -21.12 6.57
CA GLY A 265 6.14 -21.88 5.99
C GLY A 265 6.65 -22.98 5.08
N GLU A 266 5.94 -24.11 5.02
CA GLU A 266 6.31 -25.23 4.16
C GLU A 266 5.10 -25.79 3.42
N ALA A 267 5.30 -26.10 2.14
CA ALA A 267 4.32 -26.82 1.35
C ALA A 267 5.02 -27.75 0.36
N TYR A 268 4.26 -28.65 -0.25
CA TYR A 268 4.77 -29.52 -1.29
C TYR A 268 3.97 -29.40 -2.58
N VAL A 269 4.66 -29.62 -3.70
CA VAL A 269 4.07 -29.76 -5.03
C VAL A 269 4.38 -31.16 -5.53
N MET A 270 3.38 -31.78 -6.16
CA MET A 270 3.55 -33.09 -6.78
C MET A 270 4.24 -32.97 -8.13
N VAL A 271 5.10 -33.92 -8.46
CA VAL A 271 5.81 -34.01 -9.74
C VAL A 271 5.75 -35.43 -10.27
N ILE A 272 5.56 -35.60 -11.58
CA ILE A 272 5.66 -36.90 -12.26
C ILE A 272 6.78 -36.80 -13.30
N VAL A 273 7.74 -37.71 -13.26
CA VAL A 273 8.88 -37.72 -14.18
C VAL A 273 8.62 -38.71 -15.30
N LYS A 274 8.03 -38.24 -16.41
CA LYS A 274 7.79 -39.07 -17.60
C LYS A 274 9.05 -39.29 -18.42
N LYS A 275 9.93 -38.27 -18.47
CA LYS A 275 11.23 -38.37 -19.16
C LYS A 275 12.33 -37.82 -18.27
N ALA A 276 13.37 -38.63 -18.08
CA ALA A 276 14.50 -38.31 -17.21
C ALA A 276 15.24 -37.05 -17.67
N VAL A 277 15.65 -36.23 -16.71
CA VAL A 277 16.48 -35.05 -16.94
C VAL A 277 17.95 -35.48 -17.01
N LYS A 278 18.58 -35.18 -18.14
CA LYS A 278 20.01 -35.42 -18.38
C LYS A 278 20.88 -34.54 -17.47
N LYS A 279 22.06 -35.03 -17.08
CA LYS A 279 22.95 -34.38 -16.09
C LYS A 279 23.40 -32.97 -16.49
N GLU A 280 23.65 -32.71 -17.77
CA GLU A 280 24.06 -31.40 -18.31
C GLU A 280 23.06 -30.29 -17.93
N ASN A 281 21.76 -30.59 -17.91
CA ASN A 281 20.71 -29.62 -17.55
C ASN A 281 20.61 -29.36 -16.04
N LYS A 282 21.08 -30.28 -15.18
CA LYS A 282 21.10 -30.10 -13.71
C LYS A 282 22.18 -29.11 -13.27
N GLU A 283 23.34 -29.14 -13.93
CA GLU A 283 24.48 -28.28 -13.61
C GLU A 283 24.23 -26.81 -13.98
N VAL A 284 23.61 -26.56 -15.14
CA VAL A 284 23.13 -25.22 -15.53
C VAL A 284 22.14 -24.65 -14.51
N ARG A 285 21.27 -25.49 -13.93
CA ARG A 285 20.31 -25.07 -12.89
C ARG A 285 20.99 -24.75 -11.56
N SER A 286 21.93 -25.56 -11.11
CA SER A 286 22.64 -25.33 -9.85
C SER A 286 23.56 -24.09 -9.93
N LEU A 287 24.21 -23.87 -11.06
CA LEU A 287 24.96 -22.64 -11.37
C LEU A 287 24.04 -21.41 -11.36
N ASN A 288 22.90 -21.47 -12.06
CA ASN A 288 21.93 -20.38 -12.10
C ASN A 288 21.33 -20.04 -10.73
N GLN A 289 21.07 -21.04 -9.89
CA GLN A 289 20.61 -20.83 -8.50
C GLN A 289 21.68 -20.18 -7.63
N LYS A 290 22.95 -20.64 -7.73
CA LYS A 290 24.07 -20.03 -7.01
C LYS A 290 24.33 -18.58 -7.44
N THR A 291 24.25 -18.28 -8.73
CA THR A 291 24.41 -16.90 -9.22
C THR A 291 23.26 -15.99 -8.83
N LYS A 292 22.01 -16.48 -8.79
CA LYS A 292 20.86 -15.71 -8.30
C LYS A 292 20.98 -15.42 -6.81
N LYS A 293 21.33 -16.43 -5.99
CA LYS A 293 21.55 -16.26 -4.55
C LYS A 293 22.68 -15.25 -4.26
N LYS A 294 23.80 -15.31 -4.99
CA LYS A 294 24.89 -14.34 -4.88
C LYS A 294 24.45 -12.91 -5.29
N LYS A 295 23.60 -12.78 -6.31
CA LYS A 295 23.09 -11.47 -6.76
C LYS A 295 22.08 -10.86 -5.77
N GLU A 296 21.27 -11.69 -5.11
CA GLU A 296 20.35 -11.27 -4.05
C GLU A 296 21.10 -10.88 -2.76
N GLU A 297 22.13 -11.63 -2.39
CA GLU A 297 23.00 -11.34 -1.23
C GLU A 297 23.80 -10.05 -1.43
N ILE A 298 24.27 -9.77 -2.66
CA ILE A 298 24.90 -8.49 -3.02
C ILE A 298 23.90 -7.32 -2.95
N LYS A 299 22.64 -7.52 -3.36
CA LYS A 299 21.57 -6.51 -3.22
C LYS A 299 21.23 -6.25 -1.77
N GLU A 300 21.10 -7.29 -0.96
CA GLU A 300 20.79 -7.17 0.47
C GLU A 300 21.92 -6.47 1.24
N ASN A 301 23.18 -6.80 0.94
CA ASN A 301 24.35 -6.14 1.52
C ASN A 301 24.48 -4.68 1.06
N SER A 302 24.08 -4.36 -0.18
CA SER A 302 24.05 -2.97 -0.66
C SER A 302 22.97 -2.14 0.05
N ILE A 303 21.81 -2.73 0.34
CA ILE A 303 20.74 -2.09 1.11
C ILE A 303 21.15 -1.88 2.58
N LYS A 304 21.84 -2.85 3.20
CA LYS A 304 22.40 -2.73 4.56
C LYS A 304 23.49 -1.64 4.65
N LYS A 305 24.41 -1.58 3.67
CA LYS A 305 25.43 -0.52 3.59
C LYS A 305 24.86 0.89 3.39
N THR A 306 23.67 1.00 2.80
CA THR A 306 23.00 2.30 2.63
C THR A 306 22.26 2.73 3.90
N LYS A 307 21.83 1.78 4.75
CA LYS A 307 21.26 2.08 6.08
C LYS A 307 22.33 2.41 7.13
N GLU A 308 23.49 1.76 7.12
CA GLU A 308 24.60 2.07 8.06
C GLU A 308 25.27 3.43 7.78
N LYS A 309 25.21 3.96 6.54
CA LYS A 309 25.76 5.28 6.23
C LYS A 309 24.88 6.47 6.64
N ASN A 310 23.63 6.24 7.05
CA ASN A 310 22.70 7.31 7.45
C ASN A 310 22.50 7.43 8.98
N SER A 311 23.26 6.70 9.78
CA SER A 311 23.19 6.73 11.25
C SER A 311 24.51 7.07 11.92
N ASN A 312 25.26 8.03 11.37
CA ASN A 312 26.29 8.70 12.16
C ASN A 312 26.53 10.14 11.70
N SER A 313 25.73 11.07 12.24
CA SER A 313 26.13 12.47 12.33
C SER A 313 25.40 13.13 13.50
N GLN A 314 26.14 13.38 14.57
CA GLN A 314 25.87 14.47 15.50
C GLN A 314 27.06 15.45 15.45
N PRO A 315 26.82 16.76 15.68
CA PRO A 315 27.63 17.85 15.13
C PRO A 315 28.46 18.57 16.20
N VAL A 316 29.61 19.16 15.84
CA VAL A 316 30.16 20.34 16.55
C VAL A 316 31.01 21.21 15.61
N ASP A 317 30.82 22.52 15.78
CA ASP A 317 31.34 23.71 15.11
C ASP A 317 32.86 23.93 15.14
N ASN A 318 33.43 24.60 14.11
CA ASN A 318 33.88 26.01 14.15
C ASN A 318 34.94 26.40 13.09
N LYS A 319 34.80 27.65 12.63
CA LYS A 319 35.81 28.62 12.14
C LYS A 319 36.64 28.37 10.86
N LYS A 320 36.29 29.17 9.84
CA LYS A 320 37.09 30.26 9.22
C LYS A 320 38.63 30.10 9.21
N ASP A 321 39.24 30.02 8.02
CA ASP A 321 40.07 31.07 7.39
C ASP A 321 40.87 30.54 6.17
N THR A 322 40.77 31.30 5.09
CA THR A 322 41.74 31.64 4.00
C THR A 322 42.73 30.66 3.35
N LYS A 323 42.80 30.87 2.02
CA LYS A 323 43.97 30.97 1.10
C LYS A 323 44.46 29.73 0.32
N GLU A 324 44.49 29.96 -1.01
CA GLU A 324 45.55 29.64 -2.00
C GLU A 324 45.89 28.15 -2.19
N ASN A 325 46.29 27.61 -3.33
CA ASN A 325 46.58 28.06 -4.70
C ASN A 325 46.56 26.73 -5.51
N GLU A 326 45.93 26.68 -6.68
CA GLU A 326 46.58 26.85 -7.99
C GLU A 326 47.25 25.58 -8.54
N SER A 327 47.04 25.36 -9.86
CA SER A 327 47.80 24.48 -10.77
C SER A 327 47.55 22.97 -10.62
N ASN A 328 47.56 22.12 -11.64
CA ASN A 328 47.74 22.21 -13.10
C ASN A 328 47.33 20.80 -13.59
N ASP A 329 46.49 20.61 -14.61
CA ASP A 329 46.78 20.74 -16.04
C ASP A 329 46.89 19.35 -16.70
N LYS A 330 46.21 19.21 -17.84
CA LYS A 330 46.42 18.23 -18.95
C LYS A 330 46.12 16.74 -18.69
N SER A 331 45.54 15.97 -19.62
CA SER A 331 45.34 16.18 -21.06
C SER A 331 44.47 15.07 -21.69
N ASN A 332 43.67 15.48 -22.69
CA ASN A 332 43.46 14.90 -24.03
C ASN A 332 42.84 13.50 -24.20
N ASN A 333 41.63 13.47 -24.79
CA ASN A 333 41.30 13.12 -26.21
C ASN A 333 41.11 11.61 -26.40
N LYS A 334 40.23 11.04 -27.23
CA LYS A 334 39.45 11.45 -28.42
C LYS A 334 38.37 10.35 -28.56
N GLU A 335 37.09 10.68 -28.73
CA GLU A 335 36.37 10.66 -30.02
C GLU A 335 36.24 9.26 -30.67
N LEU A 336 34.99 8.81 -30.86
CA LEU A 336 34.47 8.23 -32.11
C LEU A 336 32.94 8.03 -32.01
N GLU A 337 32.22 8.81 -32.81
CA GLU A 337 30.83 8.63 -33.23
C GLU A 337 30.73 7.53 -34.32
N GLU A 338 29.57 6.86 -34.38
CA GLU A 338 28.77 6.46 -35.57
C GLU A 338 27.50 5.78 -34.99
N SER A 339 26.26 6.30 -35.11
CA SER A 339 25.35 6.34 -36.29
C SER A 339 25.28 4.96 -36.99
N GLU A 340 24.16 4.35 -37.40
CA GLU A 340 22.76 4.67 -37.73
C GLU A 340 21.96 3.36 -37.42
N LYS A 341 20.62 3.19 -37.47
CA LYS A 341 19.69 3.50 -38.55
C LYS A 341 18.28 3.07 -38.14
N GLU A 342 17.30 3.94 -38.39
CA GLU A 342 15.87 3.61 -38.41
C GLU A 342 15.54 2.71 -39.62
N SER A 343 14.49 1.90 -39.48
CA SER A 343 13.69 1.48 -40.64
C SER A 343 12.20 1.55 -40.28
N ASN A 344 11.49 2.33 -41.09
CA ASN A 344 10.05 2.49 -41.16
C ASN A 344 9.50 1.62 -42.32
N LEU A 345 8.16 1.58 -42.41
CA LEU A 345 7.26 0.86 -43.33
C LEU A 345 6.77 -0.51 -42.81
N GLY A 346 5.47 -0.81 -42.76
CA GLY A 346 4.33 -0.12 -43.35
C GLY A 346 2.99 -0.76 -42.96
N ASN A 347 1.97 0.04 -43.21
CA ASN A 347 0.54 -0.13 -42.95
C ASN A 347 -0.09 -1.24 -43.79
N THR A 348 -0.93 -2.14 -43.20
CA THR A 348 -2.11 -2.71 -43.88
C THR A 348 -3.08 -3.43 -42.93
N GLN A 349 -4.30 -2.89 -42.85
CA GLN A 349 -5.62 -3.53 -42.92
C GLN A 349 -6.07 -4.65 -41.95
N ASN A 350 -7.19 -4.33 -41.28
CA ASN A 350 -8.27 -5.18 -40.78
C ASN A 350 -8.55 -6.43 -41.65
N PRO A 351 -9.06 -7.51 -41.03
CA PRO A 351 -10.50 -7.75 -41.21
C PRO A 351 -11.24 -8.20 -39.94
N GLU A 352 -12.51 -7.80 -39.90
CA GLU A 352 -13.60 -8.51 -39.25
C GLU A 352 -13.58 -10.00 -39.64
N ASN A 353 -13.76 -10.93 -38.69
CA ASN A 353 -15.04 -11.64 -38.58
C ASN A 353 -15.11 -12.57 -37.36
N SER A 354 -16.32 -12.62 -36.84
CA SER A 354 -16.88 -13.44 -35.77
C SER A 354 -16.71 -14.96 -35.92
N HIS A 355 -16.59 -15.67 -34.78
CA HIS A 355 -17.52 -16.76 -34.42
C HIS A 355 -17.32 -17.23 -32.97
N LEU A 356 -18.24 -16.82 -32.09
CA LEU A 356 -18.57 -17.53 -30.84
C LEU A 356 -19.93 -18.21 -31.06
N PRO A 357 -20.12 -19.49 -30.71
CA PRO A 357 -21.44 -20.11 -30.76
C PRO A 357 -22.32 -19.63 -29.60
N PRO A 358 -23.65 -19.54 -29.78
CA PRO A 358 -24.57 -19.02 -28.78
C PRO A 358 -24.91 -20.08 -27.72
N LEU A 359 -24.86 -19.71 -26.44
CA LEU A 359 -25.46 -20.49 -25.36
C LEU A 359 -26.93 -20.12 -25.24
N GLU A 360 -27.78 -21.11 -25.47
CA GLU A 360 -29.24 -21.04 -25.39
C GLU A 360 -29.72 -20.64 -23.99
N ILE A 361 -30.63 -19.67 -24.00
CA ILE A 361 -31.47 -19.29 -22.88
C ILE A 361 -32.60 -20.31 -22.79
N LYS A 362 -32.68 -21.06 -21.68
CA LYS A 362 -33.91 -21.75 -21.26
C LYS A 362 -34.50 -21.04 -20.04
N LYS A 363 -35.51 -20.20 -20.29
CA LYS A 363 -36.66 -19.92 -19.42
C LYS A 363 -37.65 -21.08 -19.61
N GLU A 364 -38.52 -21.57 -18.72
CA GLU A 364 -39.11 -21.18 -17.41
C GLU A 364 -39.75 -22.50 -16.87
N SER A 365 -39.60 -22.87 -15.58
CA SER A 365 -40.63 -22.83 -14.49
C SER A 365 -41.63 -24.02 -14.46
N PRO A 366 -42.44 -24.24 -13.39
CA PRO A 366 -42.18 -24.30 -11.93
C PRO A 366 -42.86 -25.53 -11.25
N VAL A 367 -42.50 -25.87 -10.00
CA VAL A 367 -43.29 -26.70 -9.05
C VAL A 367 -42.93 -26.22 -7.63
N MET A 368 -43.68 -25.30 -6.99
CA MET A 368 -44.83 -25.51 -6.06
C MET A 368 -44.57 -26.66 -5.07
N GLU A 369 -44.08 -26.34 -3.86
CA GLU A 369 -44.86 -26.33 -2.61
C GLU A 369 -45.25 -27.74 -2.13
N ASP A 370 -44.66 -28.15 -1.00
CA ASP A 370 -45.44 -28.79 0.07
C ASP A 370 -44.78 -28.49 1.42
N GLU A 371 -45.57 -27.79 2.23
CA GLU A 371 -45.41 -27.62 3.67
C GLU A 371 -45.44 -28.98 4.37
N ASN A 372 -44.66 -29.13 5.43
CA ASN A 372 -45.16 -29.79 6.65
C ASN A 372 -44.30 -29.38 7.84
N ASP A 373 -44.78 -28.34 8.50
CA ASP A 373 -44.60 -28.09 9.92
C ASP A 373 -45.43 -29.12 10.70
N SER A 374 -44.83 -29.80 11.67
CA SER A 374 -45.58 -30.52 12.69
C SER A 374 -44.89 -30.35 14.03
N ASP A 375 -45.35 -29.31 14.70
CA ASP A 375 -45.13 -28.95 16.08
C ASP A 375 -45.87 -29.90 17.06
N LYS A 376 -45.35 -30.02 18.29
CA LYS A 376 -45.97 -30.53 19.56
C LYS A 376 -46.19 -32.03 19.82
N LYS A 377 -45.51 -32.52 20.87
CA LYS A 377 -46.07 -32.78 22.23
C LYS A 377 -44.96 -33.20 23.20
N VAL A 378 -44.73 -32.49 24.30
CA VAL A 378 -45.32 -32.75 25.65
C VAL A 378 -45.08 -34.19 26.13
N GLN A 379 -44.00 -34.41 26.88
CA GLN A 379 -44.00 -34.77 28.31
C GLN A 379 -42.60 -34.75 28.88
#